data_AF-A0AAW1W0D9-F1
#
_entry.id   AF-A0AAW1W0D9-F1
#
_cell.length_a   1.000
_cell.length_b   1.000
_cell.length_c   1.000
_cell.angle_alpha   90.00
_cell.angle_beta   90.00
_cell.angle_gamma   90.00
#
_symmetry.space_group_name_H-M   'P 1'
#
loop_
_entity.id
_entity.type
_entity.pdbx_description
1 polymer ?
#
loop_
_entity_poly.entity_id
_entity_poly.type
_entity_poly.pdbx_seq_one_letter_code
_entity_poly.pdbx_strand_id
1 'polypeptide(L)'
;MRIISSPLDASEAGLCCGDGDLESLLTMVICCMETPEKHFAQLGSGRMKILNRAIASRAEIDMSHMTRIREEYFKLSETSLVDDVIGDTSRDYKNFLLTLLGERF
;
A
#
# COMPACT_ATOMS: atom_id res chain seq x y z
N MET A 1 -8.70 34.31 -15.22
CA MET A 1 -7.52 33.95 -14.41
C MET A 1 -7.82 32.60 -13.77
N ARG A 2 -7.33 31.51 -14.38
CA ARG A 2 -7.62 30.15 -13.93
C ARG A 2 -6.77 29.87 -12.71
N ILE A 3 -7.42 29.66 -11.57
CA ILE A 3 -6.80 29.10 -10.38
C ILE A 3 -6.39 27.68 -10.78
N ILE A 4 -5.10 27.40 -10.66
CA ILE A 4 -4.49 26.10 -10.89
C ILE A 4 -5.31 25.01 -10.20
N SER A 5 -5.78 24.08 -11.02
CA SER A 5 -6.44 22.85 -10.62
C SER A 5 -5.52 22.04 -9.69
N SER A 6 -6.16 21.31 -8.79
CA SER A 6 -5.66 20.29 -7.86
C SER A 6 -4.39 19.52 -8.31
N PRO A 7 -3.56 19.03 -7.37
CA PRO A 7 -2.41 18.15 -7.65
C PRO A 7 -2.81 16.74 -8.11
N LEU A 8 -3.94 16.60 -8.81
CA LEU A 8 -4.58 15.33 -9.18
C LEU A 8 -4.13 14.77 -10.54
N ASP A 9 -3.19 15.43 -11.23
CA ASP A 9 -2.79 15.05 -12.60
C ASP A 9 -1.29 14.73 -12.71
N ALA A 10 -0.77 13.94 -11.76
CA ALA A 10 0.51 13.23 -11.91
C ALA A 10 0.38 11.80 -11.36
N SER A 11 -0.64 11.09 -11.87
CA SER A 11 -0.66 9.63 -11.86
C SER A 11 0.00 9.17 -13.16
N GLU A 12 1.19 8.57 -13.02
CA GLU A 12 1.93 7.69 -13.95
C GLU A 12 3.44 7.90 -13.80
N ALA A 13 3.95 7.64 -12.61
CA ALA A 13 5.37 7.35 -12.42
C ALA A 13 5.46 6.22 -11.40
N GLY A 14 5.57 5.00 -11.93
CA GLY A 14 5.95 3.85 -11.12
C GLY A 14 7.26 4.13 -10.40
N LEU A 15 7.35 3.60 -9.18
CA LEU A 15 8.59 3.28 -8.50
C LEU A 15 9.70 4.35 -8.63
N CYS A 16 9.72 5.33 -7.73
CA CYS A 16 10.89 6.19 -7.51
C CYS A 16 12.01 5.37 -6.83
N CYS A 17 12.63 4.47 -7.58
CA CYS A 17 14.03 4.12 -7.38
C CYS A 17 14.81 4.80 -8.51
N GLY A 18 14.79 6.13 -8.50
CA GLY A 18 15.70 6.98 -9.26
C GLY A 18 16.77 7.54 -8.32
N ASP A 19 17.96 7.78 -8.85
CA ASP A 19 19.27 8.03 -8.23
C ASP A 19 19.39 9.29 -7.32
N GLY A 20 18.31 9.68 -6.62
CA GLY A 20 18.25 10.81 -5.70
C GLY A 20 17.61 10.40 -4.37
N ASP A 21 18.43 9.96 -3.42
CA ASP A 21 17.99 9.46 -2.10
C ASP A 21 17.15 10.48 -1.31
N LEU A 22 17.48 11.78 -1.39
CA LEU A 22 16.78 12.81 -0.62
C LEU A 22 15.42 13.17 -1.22
N GLU A 23 15.33 13.28 -2.54
CA GLU A 23 14.07 13.61 -3.24
C GLU A 23 13.05 12.48 -3.07
N SER A 24 13.51 11.24 -3.18
CA SER A 24 12.68 10.05 -2.95
C SER A 24 12.18 9.98 -1.51
N LEU A 25 13.02 10.34 -0.53
CA LEU A 25 12.65 10.36 0.88
C LEU A 25 11.66 11.48 1.20
N LEU A 26 11.85 12.69 0.67
CA LEU A 26 10.92 13.80 0.84
C LEU A 26 9.56 13.50 0.20
N THR A 27 9.57 12.93 -1.01
CA THR A 27 8.34 12.49 -1.70
C THR A 27 7.62 11.41 -0.90
N MET A 28 8.34 10.44 -0.35
CA MET A 28 7.78 9.42 0.54
C MET A 28 7.10 10.05 1.76
N VAL A 29 7.75 10.99 2.42
CA VAL A 29 7.19 11.69 3.60
C VAL A 29 5.92 12.43 3.23
N ILE A 30 5.91 13.15 2.11
CA ILE A 30 4.71 13.87 1.63
C ILE A 30 3.57 12.88 1.33
N CYS A 31 3.84 11.78 0.61
CA CYS A 31 2.84 10.76 0.33
C CYS A 31 2.27 10.10 1.59
N CYS A 32 3.11 9.85 2.61
CA CYS A 32 2.66 9.31 3.90
C CYS A 32 1.68 10.25 4.62
N MET A 33 1.80 11.56 4.42
CA MET A 33 0.94 12.57 5.04
C MET A 33 -0.35 12.77 4.26
N GLU A 34 -0.29 12.80 2.93
CA GLU A 34 -1.44 13.10 2.08
C GLU A 34 -2.32 11.88 1.80
N THR A 35 -1.71 10.73 1.46
CA THR A 35 -2.42 9.52 1.02
C THR A 35 -1.73 8.26 1.56
N PRO A 36 -1.77 8.02 2.89
CA PRO A 36 -1.05 6.91 3.50
C PRO A 36 -1.47 5.56 2.91
N GLU A 37 -2.74 5.36 2.55
CA GLU A 37 -3.25 4.10 2.01
C GLU A 37 -2.65 3.77 0.65
N LYS A 38 -2.55 4.78 -0.23
CA LYS A 38 -1.91 4.66 -1.54
C LYS A 38 -0.41 4.37 -1.38
N HIS A 39 0.24 4.99 -0.40
CA HIS A 39 1.65 4.70 -0.10
C HIS A 39 1.85 3.23 0.28
N PHE A 40 1.05 2.68 1.20
CA PHE A 40 1.15 1.25 1.58
C PHE A 40 0.85 0.31 0.42
N ALA A 41 -0.12 0.65 -0.42
CA ALA A 41 -0.42 -0.11 -1.61
C ALA A 41 0.77 -0.17 -2.59
N GLN A 42 1.45 0.95 -2.81
CA GLN A 42 2.66 1.02 -3.64
C GLN A 42 3.83 0.20 -3.08
N LEU A 43 3.97 0.08 -1.76
CA LEU A 43 5.03 -0.73 -1.14
C LEU A 43 4.91 -2.22 -1.47
N GLY A 44 3.70 -2.71 -1.75
CA GLY A 44 3.44 -4.12 -2.02
C GLY A 44 3.88 -4.60 -3.41
N SER A 45 4.12 -3.69 -4.36
CA SER A 45 4.53 -3.99 -5.76
C SER A 45 5.97 -4.54 -5.92
N GLY A 46 6.49 -5.25 -4.92
CA GLY A 46 7.84 -5.87 -4.98
C GLY A 46 8.50 -6.06 -3.61
N ARG A 47 7.87 -5.62 -2.52
CA ARG A 47 8.40 -5.76 -1.15
C ARG A 47 7.36 -6.38 -0.22
N MET A 48 6.99 -7.64 -0.48
CA MET A 48 5.97 -8.37 0.28
C MET A 48 6.22 -8.40 1.80
N LYS A 49 7.50 -8.44 2.23
CA LYS A 49 7.85 -8.36 3.66
C LYS A 49 7.44 -7.03 4.30
N ILE A 50 7.52 -5.93 3.55
CA ILE A 50 7.09 -4.60 4.01
C ILE A 50 5.57 -4.53 4.02
N LEU A 51 4.91 -5.12 3.02
CA LEU A 51 3.47 -5.23 2.94
C LEU A 51 2.89 -6.00 4.14
N ASN A 52 3.47 -7.15 4.50
CA ASN A 52 3.02 -7.92 5.67
C ASN A 52 3.18 -7.15 6.98
N ARG A 53 4.25 -6.35 7.12
CA ARG A 53 4.43 -5.45 8.28
C ARG A 53 3.39 -4.34 8.29
N ALA A 54 3.09 -3.76 7.12
CA ALA A 54 2.05 -2.76 6.99
C ALA A 54 0.67 -3.33 7.36
N ILE A 55 0.36 -4.56 6.91
CA ILE A 55 -0.88 -5.27 7.27
C ILE A 55 -0.97 -5.42 8.80
N ALA A 56 0.08 -5.95 9.43
CA ALA A 56 0.11 -6.11 10.89
C ALA A 56 -0.09 -4.78 11.64
N SER A 57 0.66 -3.73 11.28
CA SER A 57 0.60 -2.44 11.97
C SER A 57 -0.68 -1.64 11.70
N ARG A 58 -1.34 -1.83 10.54
CA ARG A 58 -2.55 -1.07 10.17
C ARG A 58 -3.83 -1.74 10.62
N ALA A 59 -3.84 -3.08 10.74
CA ALA A 59 -4.96 -3.82 11.31
C ALA A 59 -5.23 -3.46 12.79
N GLU A 60 -4.19 -3.04 13.52
CA GLU A 60 -4.30 -2.60 14.92
C GLU A 60 -4.97 -1.22 15.08
N ILE A 61 -4.88 -0.34 14.07
CA ILE A 61 -5.36 1.04 14.16
C ILE A 61 -6.85 1.11 13.81
N ASP A 62 -7.23 0.62 12.63
CA ASP A 62 -8.62 0.60 12.19
C ASP A 62 -8.79 -0.28 10.94
N MET A 63 -9.81 -1.14 10.95
CA MET A 63 -10.20 -1.96 9.79
C MET A 63 -10.66 -1.10 8.61
N SER A 64 -11.18 0.12 8.85
CA SER A 64 -11.61 1.02 7.77
C SER A 64 -10.44 1.46 6.86
N HIS A 65 -9.27 1.73 7.45
CA HIS A 65 -8.06 2.05 6.71
C HIS A 65 -7.52 0.84 5.93
N MET A 66 -7.64 -0.37 6.50
CA MET A 66 -7.24 -1.60 5.81
C MET A 66 -8.05 -1.83 4.53
N THR A 67 -9.36 -1.58 4.56
CA THR A 67 -10.22 -1.67 3.38
C THR A 67 -9.75 -0.74 2.26
N ARG A 68 -9.41 0.51 2.59
CA ARG A 68 -8.88 1.48 1.62
C ARG A 68 -7.53 1.06 1.03
N ILE A 69 -6.64 0.48 1.85
CA ILE A 69 -5.36 -0.06 1.37
C ILE A 69 -5.59 -1.19 0.36
N ARG A 70 -6.56 -2.10 0.63
CA ARG A 70 -6.92 -3.18 -0.30
C ARG A 70 -7.42 -2.62 -1.63
N GLU A 71 -8.27 -1.59 -1.60
CA GLU A 71 -8.79 -0.94 -2.80
C GLU A 71 -7.67 -0.27 -3.63
N GLU A 72 -6.81 0.52 -2.99
CA GLU A 72 -5.68 1.17 -3.67
C GLU A 72 -4.66 0.15 -4.18
N TYR A 73 -4.44 -0.95 -3.45
CA TYR A 73 -3.58 -2.04 -3.89
C TYR A 73 -4.11 -2.69 -5.17
N PHE A 74 -5.40 -3.01 -5.20
CA PHE A 74 -6.05 -3.60 -6.36
C PHE A 74 -5.97 -2.69 -7.59
N LYS A 75 -6.16 -1.37 -7.40
CA LYS A 75 -6.03 -0.38 -8.49
C LYS A 75 -4.61 -0.32 -9.08
N LEU A 76 -3.58 -0.58 -8.28
CA LEU A 76 -2.18 -0.44 -8.69
C LEU A 76 -1.55 -1.73 -9.22
N SER A 77 -1.94 -2.87 -8.67
CA SER A 77 -1.33 -4.17 -8.96
C SER A 77 -2.18 -5.06 -9.87
N GLU A 78 -3.45 -4.71 -10.09
CA GLU A 78 -4.46 -5.53 -10.76
C GLU A 78 -4.69 -6.92 -10.12
N THR A 79 -4.04 -7.20 -8.98
CA THR A 79 -4.19 -8.39 -8.16
C THR A 79 -4.79 -8.03 -6.81
N SER A 80 -5.50 -8.97 -6.18
CA SER A 80 -6.02 -8.73 -4.84
C SER A 80 -4.90 -8.89 -3.81
N LEU A 81 -4.90 -8.02 -2.80
CA LEU A 81 -3.96 -8.10 -1.67
C LEU A 81 -4.01 -9.47 -0.98
N VAL A 82 -5.19 -10.10 -0.95
CA VAL A 82 -5.41 -11.41 -0.36
C VAL A 82 -4.74 -12.51 -1.18
N ASP A 83 -4.89 -12.48 -2.50
CA ASP A 83 -4.30 -13.49 -3.39
C ASP A 83 -2.78 -13.46 -3.31
N ASP A 84 -2.20 -12.26 -3.28
CA ASP A 84 -0.75 -12.10 -3.15
C ASP A 84 -0.25 -12.58 -1.77
N VAL A 85 -0.99 -12.32 -0.69
CA VAL A 85 -0.67 -12.88 0.63
C VAL A 85 -0.75 -14.41 0.62
N ILE A 86 -1.75 -14.99 -0.06
CA ILE A 86 -1.89 -16.46 -0.19
C ILE A 86 -0.72 -17.05 -0.99
N GLY A 87 -0.29 -16.38 -2.06
CA GLY A 87 0.81 -16.80 -2.92
C GLY A 87 2.18 -16.74 -2.23
N ASP A 88 2.43 -15.67 -1.47
CA ASP A 88 3.76 -15.39 -0.90
C ASP A 88 3.96 -15.88 0.53
N THR A 89 2.90 -16.27 1.24
CA THR A 89 3.00 -16.72 2.63
C THR A 89 2.42 -18.13 2.83
N SER A 90 2.92 -18.83 3.84
CA SER A 90 2.50 -20.21 4.11
C SER A 90 2.27 -20.46 5.60
N ARG A 91 1.56 -21.57 5.87
CA ARG A 91 1.27 -22.09 7.22
C ARG A 91 0.56 -21.04 8.09
N ASP A 92 0.83 -21.05 9.39
CA ASP A 92 0.13 -20.23 10.38
C ASP A 92 0.32 -18.74 10.15
N TYR A 93 1.45 -18.34 9.57
CA TYR A 93 1.69 -16.93 9.25
C TYR A 93 0.73 -16.41 8.17
N LYS A 94 0.45 -17.22 7.15
CA LYS A 94 -0.60 -16.91 6.17
C LYS A 94 -1.95 -16.74 6.84
N ASN A 95 -2.34 -17.70 7.68
CA ASN A 95 -3.63 -17.68 8.36
C ASN A 95 -3.77 -16.46 9.28
N PHE A 96 -2.69 -16.09 9.97
CA PHE A 96 -2.64 -14.88 10.79
C PHE A 96 -2.88 -13.62 9.95
N LEU A 97 -2.17 -13.46 8.83
CA LEU A 97 -2.34 -12.29 7.95
C LEU A 97 -3.75 -12.22 7.34
N LEU A 98 -4.30 -13.36 6.90
CA LEU A 98 -5.67 -13.44 6.38
C LEU A 98 -6.71 -13.03 7.43
N THR A 99 -6.50 -13.44 8.68
CA THR A 99 -7.36 -13.04 9.80
C THR A 99 -7.33 -11.53 10.01
N LEU A 100 -6.15 -10.91 9.94
CA LEU A 100 -5.99 -9.46 10.05
C LEU A 100 -6.63 -8.70 8.88
N LEU A 101 -6.71 -9.33 7.71
CA LEU A 101 -7.41 -8.79 6.54
C LEU A 101 -8.93 -9.00 6.63
N GLY A 102 -9.44 -9.67 7.66
CA GLY A 102 -10.86 -9.92 7.87
C GLY A 102 -11.40 -11.14 7.12
N GLU A 103 -10.53 -11.94 6.51
CA GLU A 103 -10.92 -13.20 5.88
C GLU A 103 -11.27 -14.22 6.98
N ARG A 104 -12.52 -14.69 6.98
CA ARG A 104 -12.99 -15.74 7.90
C ARG A 104 -12.89 -17.09 7.18
N PHE A 105 -12.27 -18.06 7.86
CA PHE A 105 -12.18 -19.46 7.42
C PHE A 105 -13.53 -20.18 7.53
#